data_AF-A0A7V5V5H6-F1
#
_entry.id   AF-A0A7V5V5H6-F1
#
_cell.length_a   1.000
_cell.length_b   1.000
_cell.length_c   1.000
_cell.angle_alpha   90.00
_cell.angle_beta   90.00
_cell.angle_gamma   90.00
#
_symmetry.space_group_name_H-M   'P 1'
#
loop_
_entity.id
_entity.type
_entity.pdbx_description
1 polymer ?
#
loop_
_entity_poly.entity_id
_entity_poly.type
_entity_poly.pdbx_seq_one_letter_code
_entity_poly.pdbx_strand_id
1 'polypeptide(L)'
;MDAIERKEVVSRVLFYRSGFKNCYVAKTIENEIAYIQWLIYPSENSIIKKHFQKRFYLLEEFQVMIENAFTFPKFRGLGIMPVVTKELMKRARERGYKSAISYIRKDNIISLNEFMRLNFKITELLKEYKFLGVVKRNL
;
A
#
# COMPACT_ATOMS: atom_id res chain seq x y z
N MET A 1 4.07 17.44 14.37
CA MET A 1 3.50 16.18 13.86
C MET A 1 2.57 15.64 14.92
N ASP A 2 1.28 15.48 14.58
CA ASP A 2 0.27 15.06 15.54
C ASP A 2 0.45 13.57 15.96
N ALA A 3 -0.35 13.08 16.90
CA ALA A 3 -0.25 11.70 17.38
C ALA A 3 -0.67 10.66 16.31
N ILE A 4 -1.59 11.02 15.42
CA ILE A 4 -2.10 10.17 14.34
C ILE A 4 -1.03 10.03 13.25
N GLU A 5 -0.43 11.13 12.82
CA GLU A 5 0.68 11.18 11.87
C GLU A 5 1.89 10.37 12.36
N ARG A 6 2.24 10.49 13.65
CA ARG A 6 3.29 9.65 14.26
C ARG A 6 2.97 8.17 14.14
N LYS A 7 1.72 7.78 14.39
CA LYS A 7 1.29 6.38 14.25
C LYS A 7 1.37 5.90 12.80
N GLU A 8 0.96 6.73 11.84
CA GLU A 8 1.07 6.42 10.42
C GLU A 8 2.54 6.23 10.03
N VAL A 9 3.44 7.15 10.37
CA VAL A 9 4.88 7.01 10.07
C VAL A 9 5.49 5.77 10.72
N VAL A 10 5.21 5.51 12.00
CA VAL A 10 5.70 4.31 12.71
C VAL A 10 5.24 3.03 12.01
N SER A 11 3.98 2.97 11.55
CA SER A 11 3.48 1.79 10.84
C SER A 11 4.25 1.51 9.53
N ARG A 12 4.74 2.55 8.83
CA ARG A 12 5.58 2.39 7.62
C ARG A 12 7.00 1.94 7.98
N VAL A 13 7.57 2.47 9.07
CA VAL A 13 8.86 2.00 9.59
C VAL A 13 8.79 0.51 9.96
N LEU A 14 7.72 0.09 10.64
CA LEU A 14 7.50 -1.32 10.97
C LEU A 14 7.33 -2.18 9.71
N PHE A 15 6.62 -1.67 8.71
CA PHE A 15 6.45 -2.35 7.43
C PHE A 15 7.79 -2.57 6.70
N TYR A 16 8.62 -1.52 6.62
CA TYR A 16 9.97 -1.63 6.07
C TYR A 16 10.84 -2.63 6.85
N ARG A 17 10.82 -2.55 8.19
CA ARG A 17 11.58 -3.45 9.08
C ARG A 17 11.15 -4.92 8.98
N SER A 18 9.93 -5.19 8.54
CA SER A 18 9.45 -6.56 8.31
C SER A 18 10.09 -7.25 7.10
N GLY A 19 10.74 -6.49 6.22
CA GLY A 19 11.51 -7.01 5.09
C GLY A 19 11.06 -6.51 3.71
N PHE A 20 9.96 -5.77 3.61
CA PHE A 20 9.50 -5.21 2.33
C PHE A 20 10.39 -4.05 1.88
N LYS A 21 11.25 -4.30 0.88
CA LYS A 21 12.28 -3.36 0.44
C LYS A 21 11.88 -2.50 -0.75
N ASN A 22 10.86 -2.91 -1.51
CA ASN A 22 10.36 -2.19 -2.69
C ASN A 22 9.51 -0.97 -2.30
N CYS A 23 10.12 -0.07 -1.54
CA CYS A 23 9.57 1.21 -1.10
C CYS A 23 9.94 2.31 -2.09
N TYR A 24 8.93 3.00 -2.60
CA TYR A 24 9.09 4.09 -3.54
C TYR A 24 8.70 5.41 -2.88
N VAL A 25 9.50 6.44 -3.14
CA VAL A 25 9.30 7.79 -2.59
C VAL A 25 9.16 8.79 -3.72
N ALA A 26 8.14 9.64 -3.67
CA ALA A 26 8.06 10.83 -4.51
C ALA A 26 8.67 12.00 -3.75
N LYS A 27 9.49 12.78 -4.45
CA LYS A 27 10.19 13.93 -3.88
C LYS A 27 9.89 15.19 -4.69
N THR A 28 9.95 16.34 -4.04
CA THR A 28 9.91 17.65 -4.71
C THR A 28 11.25 17.96 -5.38
N ILE A 29 11.31 19.07 -6.12
CA ILE A 29 12.53 19.59 -6.75
C ILE A 29 13.57 19.94 -5.67
N GLU A 30 13.11 20.38 -4.50
CA GLU A 30 13.91 20.69 -3.30
C GLU A 30 14.26 19.42 -2.49
N ASN A 31 14.03 18.23 -3.02
CA ASN A 31 14.33 16.93 -2.40
C ASN A 31 13.53 16.63 -1.11
N GLU A 32 12.41 17.33 -0.85
CA GLU A 32 11.49 17.00 0.23
C GLU A 32 10.67 15.75 -0.11
N ILE A 33 10.48 14.83 0.84
CA ILE A 33 9.66 13.63 0.62
C ILE A 33 8.19 14.02 0.70
N ALA A 34 7.48 13.87 -0.41
CA ALA A 34 6.06 14.22 -0.51
C ALA A 34 5.13 13.01 -0.34
N TYR A 35 5.58 11.83 -0.78
CA TYR A 35 4.76 10.62 -0.80
C TYR A 35 5.59 9.36 -0.73
N ILE A 36 5.03 8.29 -0.13
CA ILE A 36 5.65 6.97 -0.01
C ILE A 36 4.63 5.89 -0.37
N GLN A 37 5.05 4.84 -1.08
CA GLN A 37 4.22 3.68 -1.39
C GLN A 37 5.07 2.45 -1.67
N TRP A 38 4.58 1.26 -1.32
CA TRP A 38 5.25 -0.01 -1.60
C TRP A 38 4.65 -0.69 -2.82
N LEU A 39 5.51 -1.36 -3.59
CA LEU A 39 5.12 -2.32 -4.62
C LEU A 39 5.69 -3.69 -4.25
N ILE A 40 4.83 -4.60 -3.82
CA ILE A 40 5.21 -5.89 -3.26
C ILE A 40 5.06 -6.97 -4.31
N TYR A 41 6.07 -7.81 -4.44
CA TYR A 41 6.13 -8.86 -5.44
C TYR A 41 5.86 -10.26 -4.84
N PRO A 42 5.51 -11.27 -5.66
CA PRO A 42 5.32 -12.64 -5.20
C PRO A 42 6.55 -13.26 -4.55
N SER A 43 7.75 -12.82 -4.94
CA SER A 43 9.01 -13.22 -4.29
C SER A 43 9.09 -12.79 -2.81
N GLU A 44 8.26 -11.84 -2.40
CA GLU A 44 8.12 -11.36 -1.01
C GLU A 44 7.00 -12.09 -0.24
N ASN A 45 6.37 -13.13 -0.82
CA ASN A 45 5.32 -13.93 -0.15
C ASN A 45 5.78 -14.57 1.17
N SER A 46 7.06 -14.90 1.30
CA SER A 46 7.63 -15.42 2.56
C SER A 46 7.48 -14.41 3.71
N ILE A 47 7.62 -13.11 3.42
CA ILE A 47 7.41 -12.01 4.37
C ILE A 47 5.93 -11.91 4.74
N ILE A 48 5.04 -11.99 3.73
CA ILE A 48 3.59 -12.02 3.96
C ILE A 48 3.22 -13.18 4.89
N LYS A 49 3.65 -14.41 4.57
CA LYS A 49 3.37 -15.60 5.37
C LYS A 49 3.85 -15.47 6.81
N LYS A 50 5.06 -14.94 7.01
CA LYS A 50 5.67 -14.82 8.35
C LYS A 50 5.05 -13.72 9.21
N HIS A 51 4.77 -12.55 8.62
CA HIS A 51 4.43 -11.34 9.39
C HIS A 51 3.00 -10.83 9.18
N PHE A 52 2.35 -11.19 8.06
CA PHE A 52 1.09 -10.57 7.62
C PHE A 52 0.02 -11.58 7.14
N GLN A 53 0.19 -12.88 7.39
CA GLN A 53 -0.75 -13.93 6.93
C GLN A 53 -2.20 -13.76 7.40
N LYS A 54 -2.43 -12.94 8.43
CA LYS A 54 -3.77 -12.60 8.95
C LYS A 54 -4.34 -11.31 8.36
N ARG A 55 -3.61 -10.65 7.46
CA ARG A 55 -3.93 -9.33 6.89
C ARG A 55 -3.93 -9.31 5.36
N PHE A 56 -3.06 -10.07 4.71
CA PHE A 56 -2.96 -10.15 3.25
C PHE A 56 -2.99 -11.59 2.77
N TYR A 57 -3.58 -11.81 1.60
CA TYR A 57 -3.41 -13.04 0.85
C TYR A 57 -1.98 -13.13 0.29
N LEU A 58 -1.54 -14.35 0.00
CA LEU A 58 -0.33 -14.53 -0.79
C LEU A 58 -0.61 -14.13 -2.24
N LEU A 59 0.39 -13.54 -2.88
CA LEU A 59 0.29 -13.11 -4.28
C LEU A 59 0.50 -14.29 -5.21
N GLU A 60 -0.30 -14.34 -6.27
CA GLU A 60 -0.07 -15.24 -7.40
C GLU A 60 1.19 -14.85 -8.18
N GLU A 61 1.74 -15.76 -8.99
CA GLU A 61 3.02 -15.59 -9.71
C GLU A 61 3.13 -14.29 -10.53
N PHE A 62 2.02 -13.85 -11.15
CA PHE A 62 1.99 -12.63 -11.98
C PHE A 62 1.19 -11.49 -11.35
N GLN A 63 0.94 -11.54 -10.05
CA GLN A 63 0.20 -10.53 -9.32
C GLN A 63 1.13 -9.73 -8.42
N VAL A 64 0.94 -8.42 -8.33
CA VAL A 64 1.64 -7.55 -7.38
C VAL A 64 0.66 -6.92 -6.41
N MET A 65 1.16 -6.39 -5.29
CA MET A 65 0.36 -5.62 -4.35
C MET A 65 0.93 -4.22 -4.20
N ILE A 66 0.07 -3.20 -4.28
CA ILE A 66 0.44 -1.83 -3.96
C ILE A 66 -0.18 -1.48 -2.62
N GLU A 67 0.66 -1.14 -1.64
CA GLU A 67 0.17 -1.00 -0.27
C GLU A 67 0.91 0.08 0.52
N ASN A 68 0.32 0.44 1.67
CA ASN A 68 0.93 1.28 2.68
C ASN A 68 1.30 2.70 2.20
N ALA A 69 0.50 3.22 1.26
CA ALA A 69 0.61 4.57 0.73
C ALA A 69 0.50 5.63 1.83
N PHE A 70 1.30 6.69 1.72
CA PHE A 70 1.22 7.82 2.63
C PHE A 70 1.64 9.12 1.94
N THR A 71 0.73 10.09 1.90
CA THR A 71 1.03 11.47 1.49
C THR A 71 1.27 12.31 2.72
N PHE A 72 2.45 12.94 2.77
CA PHE A 72 2.78 13.85 3.86
C PHE A 72 1.81 15.03 3.88
N PRO A 73 1.40 15.52 5.08
CA PRO A 73 0.33 16.51 5.24
C PRO A 73 0.45 17.72 4.32
N LYS A 74 1.67 18.28 4.20
CA LYS A 74 2.01 19.43 3.35
C LYS A 74 1.66 19.23 1.86
N PHE A 75 1.57 17.99 1.39
CA PHE A 75 1.42 17.63 -0.02
C PHE A 75 0.09 16.92 -0.34
N ARG A 76 -0.85 16.88 0.61
CA ARG A 76 -2.18 16.28 0.41
C ARG A 76 -3.02 17.13 -0.56
N GLY A 77 -3.94 16.49 -1.27
CA GLY A 77 -4.82 17.17 -2.24
C GLY A 77 -4.17 17.51 -3.58
N LEU A 78 -2.87 17.27 -3.75
CA LEU A 78 -2.12 17.61 -4.99
C LEU A 78 -2.15 16.49 -6.06
N GLY A 79 -2.95 15.44 -5.88
CA GLY A 79 -3.04 14.35 -6.86
C GLY A 79 -1.77 13.49 -7.01
N ILE A 80 -0.88 13.47 -6.03
CA ILE A 80 0.39 12.70 -6.10
C ILE A 80 0.14 11.19 -6.14
N MET A 81 -0.80 10.69 -5.32
CA MET A 81 -1.10 9.27 -5.18
C MET A 81 -1.42 8.58 -6.53
N PRO A 82 -2.37 9.06 -7.36
CA PRO A 82 -2.67 8.41 -8.64
C PRO A 82 -1.50 8.45 -9.62
N VAL A 83 -0.71 9.51 -9.65
CA VAL A 83 0.47 9.63 -10.53
C VAL A 83 1.52 8.58 -10.16
N VAL A 84 1.88 8.51 -8.88
CA VAL A 84 2.87 7.53 -8.39
C VAL A 84 2.35 6.10 -8.59
N THR A 85 1.09 5.84 -8.25
CA THR A 85 0.49 4.51 -8.40
C THR A 85 0.51 4.07 -9.87
N LYS A 86 0.19 4.95 -10.82
CA LYS A 86 0.25 4.65 -12.26
C LYS A 86 1.68 4.32 -12.72
N GLU A 87 2.69 5.03 -12.23
CA GLU A 87 4.09 4.77 -12.55
C GLU A 87 4.56 3.41 -11.99
N LEU A 88 4.17 3.08 -10.75
CA LEU A 88 4.45 1.76 -10.17
C LEU A 88 3.79 0.63 -10.95
N MET A 89 2.56 0.85 -11.43
CA MET A 89 1.86 -0.11 -12.29
C MET A 89 2.52 -0.29 -13.65
N LYS A 90 2.99 0.80 -14.26
CA LYS A 90 3.79 0.73 -15.49
C LYS A 90 5.05 -0.12 -15.26
N ARG A 91 5.80 0.14 -14.18
CA ARG A 91 6.98 -0.65 -13.81
C ARG A 91 6.68 -2.13 -13.58
N ALA A 92 5.57 -2.45 -12.91
CA ALA A 92 5.18 -3.83 -12.69
C ALA A 92 4.87 -4.53 -14.04
N ARG A 93 4.13 -3.86 -14.92
CA ARG A 93 3.81 -4.38 -16.25
C ARG A 93 5.05 -4.60 -17.11
N GLU A 94 6.00 -3.67 -17.10
CA GLU A 94 7.28 -3.81 -17.81
C GLU A 94 8.11 -5.00 -17.33
N ARG A 95 7.89 -5.45 -16.09
CA ARG A 95 8.51 -6.66 -15.51
C ARG A 95 7.68 -7.94 -15.73
N GLY A 96 6.61 -7.87 -16.52
CA GLY A 96 5.77 -9.03 -16.88
C GLY A 96 4.62 -9.34 -15.92
N TYR A 97 4.38 -8.53 -14.90
CA TYR A 97 3.23 -8.70 -14.00
C TYR A 97 1.93 -8.29 -14.69
N LYS A 98 0.86 -9.04 -14.44
CA LYS A 98 -0.42 -8.97 -15.17
C LYS A 98 -1.54 -8.28 -14.38
N SER A 99 -1.48 -8.34 -13.06
CA SER A 99 -2.52 -7.78 -12.19
C SER A 99 -1.91 -7.15 -10.93
N ALA A 100 -2.67 -6.24 -10.33
CA ALA A 100 -2.31 -5.62 -9.07
C ALA A 100 -3.49 -5.60 -8.11
N ILE A 101 -3.22 -5.80 -6.84
CA ILE A 101 -4.20 -5.72 -5.75
C ILE A 101 -3.78 -4.67 -4.72
N SER A 102 -4.75 -4.22 -3.93
CA SER A 102 -4.56 -3.25 -2.84
C SER A 102 -5.66 -3.45 -1.80
N TYR A 103 -5.36 -3.19 -0.53
CA TYR A 103 -6.31 -3.35 0.58
C TYR A 103 -6.69 -1.98 1.14
N ILE A 104 -7.86 -1.49 0.75
CA ILE A 104 -8.34 -0.17 1.16
C ILE A 104 -9.36 -0.33 2.30
N ARG A 105 -9.18 0.43 3.38
CA ARG A 105 -10.19 0.48 4.44
C ARG A 105 -11.46 1.14 3.91
N LYS A 106 -12.63 0.58 4.25
CA LYS A 106 -13.95 1.07 3.83
C LYS A 106 -14.19 2.55 4.16
N ASP A 107 -13.64 3.04 5.26
CA ASP A 107 -13.78 4.43 5.70
C ASP A 107 -12.82 5.40 5.01
N ASN A 108 -11.83 4.90 4.26
CA ASN A 108 -10.94 5.73 3.45
C ASN A 108 -11.51 5.93 2.04
N ILE A 109 -12.60 6.69 1.97
CA ILE A 109 -13.34 6.98 0.73
C ILE A 109 -12.47 7.68 -0.31
N ILE A 110 -11.54 8.54 0.13
CA ILE A 110 -10.64 9.25 -0.78
C ILE A 110 -9.76 8.25 -1.52
N SER A 111 -9.04 7.37 -0.81
CA SER A 111 -8.21 6.36 -1.47
C SER A 111 -9.05 5.42 -2.33
N LEU A 112 -10.24 5.03 -1.87
CA LEU A 112 -11.12 4.17 -2.66
C LEU A 112 -11.46 4.81 -4.02
N ASN A 113 -11.91 6.06 -4.02
CA ASN A 113 -12.26 6.79 -5.24
C ASN A 113 -11.07 6.93 -6.19
N GLU A 114 -9.88 7.20 -5.65
CA GLU A 114 -8.67 7.31 -6.46
C GLU A 114 -8.26 5.98 -7.11
N PHE A 115 -8.37 4.86 -6.41
CA PHE A 115 -8.12 3.54 -7.01
C PHE A 115 -9.15 3.18 -8.07
N MET A 116 -10.43 3.51 -7.86
CA MET A 116 -11.48 3.34 -8.88
C MET A 116 -11.18 4.14 -10.15
N ARG A 117 -10.67 5.38 -10.01
CA ARG A 117 -10.21 6.21 -11.16
C ARG A 117 -9.03 5.59 -11.91
N LEU A 118 -8.22 4.77 -11.25
CA LEU A 118 -7.12 4.00 -11.85
C LEU A 118 -7.59 2.65 -12.45
N ASN A 119 -8.90 2.46 -12.61
CA ASN A 119 -9.54 1.23 -13.12
C ASN A 119 -9.37 0.00 -12.21
N PHE A 120 -9.06 0.19 -10.93
CA PHE A 120 -9.24 -0.90 -9.96
C PHE A 120 -10.74 -1.14 -9.76
N LYS A 121 -11.07 -2.40 -9.48
CA LYS A 121 -12.43 -2.83 -9.15
C LYS A 121 -12.41 -3.43 -7.76
N ILE A 122 -13.47 -3.20 -6.99
CA ILE A 122 -13.67 -3.89 -5.72
C ILE A 122 -13.99 -5.35 -6.04
N THR A 123 -13.09 -6.26 -5.66
CA THR A 123 -13.26 -7.70 -5.87
C THR A 123 -13.89 -8.38 -4.65
N GLU A 124 -13.59 -7.89 -3.45
CA GLU A 124 -13.99 -8.52 -2.20
C GLU A 124 -14.13 -7.49 -1.06
N LEU A 125 -15.03 -7.76 -0.11
CA LEU A 125 -15.15 -7.03 1.14
C LEU A 125 -14.71 -7.91 2.32
N LEU A 126 -13.58 -7.55 2.92
CA LEU A 126 -13.00 -8.31 4.02
C LEU A 126 -13.45 -7.77 5.38
N LYS A 127 -13.91 -8.65 6.27
CA LYS A 127 -14.22 -8.32 7.67
C LYS A 127 -12.95 -8.34 8.51
N GLU A 128 -12.67 -7.23 9.20
CA GLU A 128 -11.54 -7.09 10.11
C GLU A 128 -12.00 -7.14 11.57
N TYR A 129 -11.42 -8.05 12.34
CA TYR A 129 -11.63 -8.21 13.78
C TYR A 129 -10.42 -7.68 14.53
N LYS A 130 -10.68 -6.85 15.55
CA LYS A 130 -9.65 -6.28 16.43
C LYS A 130 -9.91 -6.77 17.84
N PHE A 131 -8.99 -7.54 18.39
CA PHE A 131 -9.09 -8.07 19.75
C PHE A 131 -7.73 -7.98 20.42
N LEU A 132 -7.64 -7.28 21.56
CA LEU A 132 -6.41 -7.08 22.35
C LEU A 132 -5.17 -6.69 21.50
N GLY A 133 -5.35 -5.75 20.56
CA GLY A 133 -4.26 -5.28 19.68
C GLY A 133 -3.92 -6.22 18.52
N VAL A 134 -4.49 -7.42 18.47
CA VAL A 134 -4.39 -8.34 17.34
C VAL A 134 -5.44 -7.96 16.30
N VAL A 135 -5.00 -7.82 15.05
CA VAL A 135 -5.87 -7.57 13.90
C VAL A 135 -5.90 -8.84 13.05
N LYS A 136 -7.10 -9.39 12.84
CA LYS A 136 -7.34 -10.56 11.99
C LYS A 136 -8.40 -10.23 10.96
N ARG A 137 -8.15 -10.57 9.70
CA ARG A 137 -9.16 -10.54 8.63
C ARG A 137 -9.69 -11.94 8.38
N ASN A 138 -10.94 -12.03 7.95
CA ASN A 138 -11.43 -13.26 7.35
C ASN A 138 -10.87 -13.33 5.93
N LEU A 139 -9.68 -13.91 5.83
CA LEU A 139 -8.99 -14.28 4.59
C LEU A 139 -9.28 -15.77 4.35
#